data_AF-S9RQD0-F1
#
_entry.id   AF-S9RQD0-F1
#
_cell.length_a   1.000
_cell.length_b   1.000
_cell.length_c   1.000
_cell.angle_alpha   90.00
_cell.angle_beta   90.00
_cell.angle_gamma   90.00
#
_symmetry.space_group_name_H-M   'P 1'
#
loop_
_entity.id
_entity.type
_entity.pdbx_description
1 polymer ?
#
loop_
_entity_poly.entity_id
_entity_poly.type
_entity_poly.pdbx_seq_one_letter_code
_entity_poly.pdbx_strand_id
1 'polypeptide(L)'
;MKDLLSLVKTLRRPRLLVRAARIGAEDYRREARLPRLLGLAALPRSASALLQLMELEADLDESRRRGDATYSVTRHVEVLSAVMGESRRLRAAGERGAAGLT
;
A
#
# COMPACT_ATOMS: atom_id res chain seq x y z
N MET A 1 -12.57 -8.64 6.91
CA MET A 1 -11.58 -8.43 5.82
C MET A 1 -12.03 -7.43 4.74
N LYS A 2 -13.32 -7.41 4.33
CA LYS A 2 -13.84 -6.38 3.39
C LYS A 2 -13.55 -4.95 3.85
N ASP A 3 -13.58 -4.72 5.15
CA ASP A 3 -13.40 -3.39 5.74
C ASP A 3 -12.08 -2.70 5.35
N LEU A 4 -10.95 -3.40 5.47
CA LEU A 4 -9.65 -2.83 5.09
C LEU A 4 -9.53 -2.52 3.60
N LEU A 5 -10.07 -3.38 2.73
CA LEU A 5 -10.09 -3.14 1.29
C LEU A 5 -11.08 -2.03 0.90
N SER A 6 -12.12 -1.80 1.69
CA SER A 6 -13.01 -0.66 1.56
C SER A 6 -12.29 0.63 1.96
N LEU A 7 -11.51 0.62 3.05
CA LEU A 7 -10.72 1.76 3.50
C LEU A 7 -9.69 2.19 2.45
N VAL A 8 -9.01 1.25 1.77
CA VAL A 8 -8.11 1.59 0.65
C VAL A 8 -8.86 2.29 -0.50
N LYS A 9 -10.12 1.91 -0.76
CA LYS A 9 -10.92 2.53 -1.84
C LYS A 9 -11.37 3.96 -1.51
N THR A 10 -11.38 4.35 -0.25
CA THR A 10 -11.77 5.72 0.15
C THR A 10 -10.61 6.71 0.02
N LEU A 11 -9.38 6.25 -0.21
CA LEU A 11 -8.23 7.11 -0.44
C LEU A 11 -8.45 8.03 -1.65
N ARG A 12 -8.35 9.34 -1.43
CA ARG A 12 -8.48 10.38 -2.47
C ARG A 12 -7.13 11.04 -2.67
N ARG A 13 -6.49 10.76 -3.82
CA ARG A 13 -5.13 11.24 -4.15
C ARG A 13 -5.08 11.92 -5.52
N PRO A 14 -4.12 12.85 -5.74
CA PRO A 14 -3.86 13.41 -7.06
C PRO A 14 -3.71 12.32 -8.12
N ARG A 15 -4.34 12.52 -9.28
CA ARG A 15 -4.42 11.50 -10.36
C ARG A 15 -3.03 11.03 -10.82
N LEU A 16 -2.04 11.93 -10.81
CA LEU A 16 -0.67 11.61 -11.21
C LEU A 16 -0.01 10.60 -10.25
N LEU A 17 -0.17 10.79 -8.94
CA LEU A 17 0.36 9.84 -7.93
C LEU A 17 -0.28 8.47 -8.08
N VAL A 18 -1.60 8.43 -8.26
CA VAL A 18 -2.33 7.16 -8.45
C VAL A 18 -1.87 6.43 -9.72
N ARG A 19 -1.62 7.15 -10.82
CA ARG A 19 -1.13 6.56 -12.06
C ARG A 19 0.29 6.00 -11.90
N ALA A 20 1.20 6.79 -11.33
CA ALA A 20 2.58 6.35 -11.10
C ALA A 20 2.61 5.12 -10.17
N ALA A 21 1.83 5.15 -9.09
CA ALA A 21 1.73 4.04 -8.15
C ALA A 21 1.12 2.78 -8.79
N ARG A 22 0.17 2.92 -9.71
CA ARG A 22 -0.40 1.79 -10.43
C ARG A 22 0.66 1.08 -11.26
N ILE A 23 1.45 1.83 -12.03
CA ILE A 23 2.56 1.30 -12.83
C ILE A 23 3.58 0.63 -11.90
N GLY A 24 4.02 1.33 -10.85
CA GLY A 24 4.97 0.78 -9.88
C GLY A 24 4.46 -0.46 -9.14
N ALA A 25 3.14 -0.59 -8.97
CA ALA A 25 2.54 -1.77 -8.37
C ALA A 25 2.63 -3.01 -9.27
N GLU A 26 2.71 -2.87 -10.60
CA GLU A 26 2.84 -4.01 -11.52
C GLU A 26 4.11 -4.82 -11.22
N ASP A 27 5.20 -4.13 -10.87
CA ASP A 27 6.51 -4.71 -10.53
C ASP A 27 6.77 -4.81 -9.02
N TYR A 28 5.72 -4.72 -8.19
CA TYR A 28 5.89 -4.72 -6.73
C TYR A 28 6.37 -6.10 -6.22
N ARG A 29 7.65 -6.14 -5.82
CA ARG A 29 8.28 -7.30 -5.14
C ARG A 29 8.25 -7.12 -3.63
N ARG A 30 7.33 -7.82 -2.99
CA ARG A 30 7.04 -7.74 -1.55
C ARG A 30 8.27 -7.94 -0.68
N GLU A 31 9.03 -8.98 -0.93
CA GLU A 31 10.20 -9.41 -0.15
C GLU A 31 11.32 -8.37 -0.19
N ALA A 32 11.44 -7.63 -1.29
CA ALA A 32 12.46 -6.60 -1.45
C ALA A 32 12.00 -5.23 -0.95
N ARG A 33 10.74 -4.85 -1.20
CA ARG A 33 10.25 -3.48 -0.96
C ARG A 33 9.61 -3.28 0.40
N LEU A 34 8.82 -4.24 0.89
CA LEU A 34 8.04 -4.06 2.12
C LEU A 34 8.94 -3.86 3.36
N PRO A 35 10.01 -4.65 3.58
CA PRO A 35 10.91 -4.43 4.72
C PRO A 35 11.56 -3.05 4.71
N ARG A 36 11.94 -2.55 3.53
CA ARG A 36 12.59 -1.23 3.37
C ARG A 36 11.64 -0.07 3.64
N LEU A 37 10.38 -0.20 3.24
CA LEU A 37 9.36 0.85 3.47
C LEU A 37 8.94 0.94 4.93
N LEU A 38 8.79 -0.21 5.60
CA LEU A 38 8.28 -0.30 6.98
C LEU A 38 9.39 -0.39 8.04
N GLY A 39 10.67 -0.55 7.65
CA GLY A 39 11.77 -0.72 8.58
C GLY A 39 11.72 -2.02 9.38
N LEU A 40 11.14 -3.09 8.80
CA LEU A 40 10.88 -4.35 9.51
C LEU A 40 11.95 -5.41 9.19
N ALA A 41 12.36 -6.17 10.21
CA ALA A 41 13.26 -7.31 10.03
C ALA A 41 12.56 -8.57 9.48
N ALA A 42 11.25 -8.69 9.69
CA ALA A 42 10.44 -9.82 9.23
C ALA A 42 9.19 -9.34 8.49
N LEU A 43 8.73 -10.12 7.52
CA LEU A 43 7.57 -9.74 6.72
C LEU A 43 6.26 -10.04 7.47
N PRO A 44 5.42 -9.02 7.78
CA PRO A 44 4.14 -9.23 8.44
C PRO A 44 3.15 -9.94 7.51
N ARG A 45 1.94 -10.26 8.00
CA ARG A 45 0.83 -10.70 7.14
C ARG A 45 0.31 -9.53 6.30
N SER A 46 -0.24 -9.79 5.12
CA SER A 46 -0.68 -8.72 4.19
C SER A 46 -1.70 -7.73 4.79
N ALA A 47 -2.59 -8.18 5.67
CA ALA A 47 -3.52 -7.25 6.35
C ALA A 47 -2.80 -6.29 7.30
N SER A 48 -1.84 -6.79 8.10
CA SER A 48 -1.04 -5.96 9.00
C SER A 48 -0.08 -5.04 8.23
N ALA A 49 0.51 -5.54 7.15
CA ALA A 49 1.33 -4.75 6.24
C ALA A 49 0.53 -3.56 5.66
N LEU A 50 -0.69 -3.83 5.21
CA LEU A 50 -1.55 -2.84 4.58
C LEU A 50 -1.98 -1.75 5.57
N LEU A 51 -2.27 -2.09 6.83
CA LEU A 51 -2.54 -1.09 7.88
C LEU A 51 -1.36 -0.14 8.09
N GLN A 52 -0.15 -0.67 8.28
CA GLN A 52 1.06 0.15 8.48
C GLN A 52 1.38 1.01 7.24
N LEU A 53 1.19 0.47 6.04
CA LEU A 53 1.37 1.23 4.80
C LEU A 53 0.36 2.37 4.68
N MET A 54 -0.87 2.20 5.17
CA MET A 54 -1.88 3.25 5.16
C MET A 54 -1.58 4.37 6.15
N GLU A 55 -1.03 4.05 7.32
CA GLU A 55 -0.52 5.05 8.27
C GLU A 55 0.60 5.88 7.63
N LEU A 56 1.60 5.20 7.07
CA LEU A 56 2.72 5.86 6.39
C LEU A 56 2.26 6.72 5.19
N GLU A 57 1.25 6.26 4.47
CA GLU A 57 0.66 7.00 3.36
C GLU A 57 -0.06 8.27 3.84
N ALA A 58 -0.78 8.21 4.95
CA ALA A 58 -1.44 9.36 5.55
C ALA A 58 -0.43 10.44 5.96
N ASP A 59 0.67 10.04 6.60
CA ASP A 59 1.76 10.96 6.98
C ASP A 59 2.36 11.65 5.74
N LEU A 60 2.60 10.90 4.67
CA LEU A 60 3.13 11.43 3.42
C LEU A 60 2.16 12.36 2.70
N ASP A 61 0.85 12.12 2.78
CA ASP A 61 -0.15 13.03 2.23
C ASP A 61 -0.26 14.32 3.07
N GLU A 62 -0.10 14.23 4.38
CA GLU A 62 -0.03 15.41 5.24
C GLU A 62 1.20 16.27 4.92
N SER A 63 2.40 15.69 4.87
CA SER A 63 3.62 16.40 4.46
C SER A 63 3.47 17.05 3.08
N ARG A 64 2.85 16.34 2.12
CA ARG A 64 2.57 16.88 0.77
C ARG A 64 1.66 18.10 0.82
N ARG A 65 0.58 18.05 1.61
CA ARG A 65 -0.39 19.15 1.74
C ARG A 65 0.20 20.37 2.42
N ARG A 66 1.08 20.16 3.39
CA ARG A 66 1.79 21.24 4.11
C ARG A 66 2.94 21.83 3.30
N GLY A 67 3.35 21.21 2.20
CA GLY A 67 4.52 21.62 1.42
C GLY A 67 5.82 21.43 2.21
N ASP A 68 5.88 20.38 3.02
CA ASP A 68 7.04 20.10 3.88
C ASP A 68 8.31 19.90 3.03
N ALA A 69 9.42 20.51 3.43
CA ALA A 69 10.70 20.38 2.72
C ALA A 69 11.24 18.93 2.72
N THR A 70 10.78 18.12 3.67
CA THR A 70 11.13 16.69 3.77
C THR A 70 10.24 15.78 2.92
N TYR A 71 9.19 16.32 2.28
CA TYR A 71 8.28 15.53 1.46
C TYR A 71 9.01 14.94 0.24
N SER A 72 8.93 13.61 0.10
CA SER A 72 9.43 12.89 -1.07
C SER A 72 8.28 12.30 -1.87
N VAL A 73 8.07 12.84 -3.08
CA VAL A 73 7.09 12.31 -4.03
C VAL A 73 7.41 10.87 -4.44
N THR A 74 8.69 10.55 -4.60
CA THR A 74 9.15 9.20 -4.95
C THR A 74 8.74 8.21 -3.86
N ARG A 75 9.00 8.55 -2.58
CA ARG A 75 8.59 7.71 -1.45
C ARG A 75 7.08 7.53 -1.39
N HIS A 76 6.30 8.58 -1.63
CA HIS A 76 4.84 8.51 -1.67
C HIS A 76 4.36 7.53 -2.77
N VAL A 77 4.94 7.61 -3.97
CA VAL A 77 4.62 6.65 -5.05
C VAL A 77 4.98 5.22 -4.67
N GLU A 78 6.12 4.99 -4.02
CA GLU A 78 6.51 3.64 -3.56
C GLU A 78 5.54 3.07 -2.52
N VAL A 79 5.12 3.89 -1.55
CA VAL A 79 4.14 3.49 -0.54
C VAL A 79 2.79 3.16 -1.17
N LEU A 80 2.27 4.03 -2.05
CA LEU A 80 1.01 3.75 -2.77
C LEU A 80 1.12 2.50 -3.65
N SER A 81 2.28 2.25 -4.27
CA SER A 81 2.53 1.04 -5.05
C SER A 81 2.43 -0.21 -4.17
N ALA A 82 3.04 -0.17 -2.97
CA ALA A 82 2.97 -1.24 -2.00
C ALA A 82 1.54 -1.44 -1.45
N VAL A 83 0.78 -0.37 -1.18
CA VAL A 83 -0.63 -0.43 -0.77
C VAL A 83 -1.47 -1.17 -1.83
N MET A 84 -1.30 -0.83 -3.12
CA MET A 84 -2.00 -1.53 -4.20
C MET A 84 -1.57 -3.00 -4.33
N GLY A 85 -0.27 -3.27 -4.21
CA GLY A 85 0.29 -4.62 -4.24
C GLY A 85 -0.26 -5.51 -3.13
N GLU A 86 -0.18 -5.06 -1.87
CA GLU A 86 -0.72 -5.80 -0.72
C GLU A 86 -2.24 -5.93 -0.78
N SER A 87 -2.96 -4.93 -1.30
CA SER A 87 -4.41 -5.02 -1.51
C SER A 87 -4.79 -6.13 -2.48
N ARG A 88 -4.06 -6.28 -3.59
CA ARG A 88 -4.28 -7.38 -4.54
C ARG A 88 -3.98 -8.74 -3.91
N ARG A 89 -2.87 -8.85 -3.15
CA ARG A 89 -2.52 -10.08 -2.42
C ARG A 89 -3.59 -10.46 -1.40
N LEU A 90 -4.11 -9.49 -0.65
CA LEU A 90 -5.14 -9.72 0.36
C LEU A 90 -6.46 -10.21 -0.28
N ARG A 91 -6.85 -9.64 -1.44
CA ARG A 91 -8.02 -10.12 -2.21
C ARG A 91 -7.85 -11.56 -2.67
N ALA A 92 -6.72 -11.87 -3.32
CA ALA A 92 -6.44 -13.22 -3.81
C ALA A 92 -6.39 -14.26 -2.68
N ALA A 93 -5.86 -13.90 -1.51
CA ALA A 93 -5.85 -14.77 -0.34
C ALA A 93 -7.28 -15.06 0.19
N GLY A 94 -8.16 -14.05 0.19
CA GLY A 94 -9.56 -14.20 0.57
C GLY A 94 -10.34 -15.09 -0.41
N GLU A 95 -10.11 -14.94 -1.71
CA GLU A 95 -10.75 -15.75 -2.77
C GLU A 95 -10.35 -17.23 -2.68
N ARG A 96 -9.07 -17.53 -2.46
CA ARG A 96 -8.59 -18.91 -2.27
C ARG A 96 -9.20 -19.57 -1.03
N GLY A 97 -9.35 -18.82 0.06
CA GLY A 97 -10.02 -19.31 1.26
C GLY A 97 -11.49 -19.65 1.04
N ALA A 98 -12.17 -18.94 0.13
CA ALA A 98 -13.56 -19.22 -0.24
C ALA A 98 -13.70 -20.41 -1.19
N ALA A 99 -12.77 -20.58 -2.14
CA ALA A 99 -12.80 -21.67 -3.13
C ALA A 99 -12.35 -23.03 -2.58
N GLY A 100 -11.62 -23.07 -1.46
CA GLY A 100 -11.21 -24.32 -0.80
C GLY A 100 -12.29 -24.97 0.07
N LEU A 101 -13.50 -24.40 0.12
CA LEU A 101 -14.63 -24.87 0.93
C LEU A 101 -15.79 -25.45 0.08
N THR A 102 -15.58 -25.61 -1.23
CA THR A 102 -16.53 -26.17 -2.20
C THR A 102 -15.90 -27.37 -2.88
#